data_AF-A0A937NSJ1-F1
#
_entry.id   AF-A0A937NSJ1-F1
#
_cell.length_a   1.000
_cell.length_b   1.000
_cell.length_c   1.000
_cell.angle_alpha   90.00
_cell.angle_beta   90.00
_cell.angle_gamma   90.00
#
_symmetry.space_group_name_H-M   'P 1'
#
loop_
_entity.id
_entity.type
_entity.pdbx_description
1 polymer ?
#
loop_
_entity_poly.entity_id
_entity_poly.type
_entity_poly.pdbx_seq_one_letter_code
_entity_poly.pdbx_strand_id
1 'polypeptide(L)' 'MNGDNAEIKKKAGEKPDFEYIIKVDDEKVWQGLNVKQKYIEIVQANPTKRVSIAWRLPEAVLICLL' A
#
# COMPACT_ATOMS: atom_id res chain seq x y z
N MET A 1 36.08 12.27 11.40
CA MET A 1 34.65 12.61 11.27
C MET A 1 33.91 11.36 10.81
N ASN A 2 33.41 10.56 11.75
CA ASN A 2 32.70 9.30 11.49
C ASN A 2 31.27 9.39 12.06
N GLY A 3 30.54 10.45 11.71
CA GLY A 3 29.16 10.69 12.18
C GLY A 3 28.09 10.17 11.21
N ASP A 4 28.38 10.14 9.91
CA ASP A 4 27.31 10.08 8.90
C ASP A 4 26.87 8.66 8.52
N ASN A 5 27.60 7.63 8.94
CA ASN A 5 27.32 6.24 8.52
C ASN A 5 26.33 5.49 9.44
N ALA A 6 25.97 6.10 10.59
CA ALA A 6 25.04 5.51 11.55
C ALA A 6 23.58 5.94 11.31
N GLU A 7 23.34 7.16 10.83
CA GLU A 7 21.98 7.64 10.52
C GLU A 7 21.37 6.96 9.30
N ILE A 8 22.19 6.68 8.27
CA ILE A 8 21.72 6.04 7.04
C ILE A 8 21.26 4.60 7.29
N LYS A 9 21.89 3.90 8.25
CA LYS A 9 21.47 2.53 8.64
C LYS A 9 20.24 2.49 9.55
N LYS A 10 19.84 3.61 10.17
CA LYS A 10 18.69 3.65 11.10
C LYS A 10 17.34 3.74 10.39
N LYS A 11 17.31 4.26 9.15
CA LYS A 11 16.07 4.39 8.35
C LYS A 11 15.66 3.13 7.56
N ALA A 12 16.51 2.11 7.51
CA ALA A 12 16.20 0.86 6.80
C ALA A 12 15.27 -0.10 7.58
N GLY A 13 14.90 0.26 8.82
CA GLY A 13 14.02 -0.54 9.69
C GLY A 13 12.64 0.07 9.94
N GLU A 14 12.35 1.25 9.41
CA GLU A 14 11.05 1.91 9.61
C GLU A 14 10.07 1.43 8.53
N LYS A 15 9.02 0.73 8.97
CA LYS A 15 7.88 0.39 8.11
C LYS A 15 7.36 1.68 7.47
N PRO A 16 6.97 1.67 6.18
CA PRO A 16 6.53 2.88 5.51
C PRO A 16 5.36 3.52 6.26
N ASP A 17 5.34 4.85 6.31
CA ASP A 17 4.32 5.66 6.99
C ASP A 17 2.92 5.50 6.38
N PHE A 18 2.79 4.79 5.26
CA PHE A 18 1.54 4.41 4.65
C PHE A 18 1.69 3.15 3.79
N GLU A 19 0.61 2.41 3.59
CA GLU A 19 0.52 1.33 2.61
C GLU A 19 -0.81 1.40 1.86
N TYR A 20 -0.81 1.07 0.58
CA TYR A 20 -2.05 0.88 -0.15
C TYR A 20 -2.62 -0.50 0.14
N ILE A 21 -3.93 -0.59 0.11
CA ILE A 21 -4.72 -1.81 0.23
C ILE A 21 -5.63 -1.87 -0.99
N ILE A 22 -5.64 -3.00 -1.68
CA ILE A 22 -6.62 -3.27 -2.73
C ILE A 22 -7.63 -4.28 -2.18
N LYS A 23 -8.92 -3.98 -2.36
CA LYS A 23 -10.01 -4.87 -1.99
C LYS A 23 -10.84 -5.28 -3.19
N VAL A 24 -11.33 -6.50 -3.18
CA VAL A 24 -12.28 -7.04 -4.15
C VAL A 24 -13.50 -7.51 -3.37
N ASP A 25 -14.68 -6.96 -3.67
CA ASP A 25 -15.93 -7.21 -2.91
C ASP A 25 -15.71 -7.08 -1.38
N ASP A 26 -15.03 -5.98 -0.99
CA ASP A 26 -14.66 -5.63 0.38
C ASP A 26 -13.61 -6.52 1.07
N GLU A 27 -13.15 -7.60 0.42
CA GLU A 27 -12.06 -8.44 0.92
C GLU A 27 -10.68 -7.92 0.51
N LYS A 28 -9.75 -7.84 1.47
CA LYS A 28 -8.36 -7.45 1.18
C LYS A 28 -7.64 -8.54 0.40
N VAL A 29 -7.26 -8.22 -0.84
CA VAL A 29 -6.50 -9.15 -1.71
C VAL A 29 -5.03 -8.76 -1.86
N TRP A 30 -4.67 -7.49 -1.58
CA TRP A 30 -3.30 -7.01 -1.71
C TRP A 30 -3.00 -5.82 -0.79
N GLN A 31 -1.74 -5.69 -0.38
CA GLN A 31 -1.22 -4.59 0.43
C GLN A 31 0.23 -4.27 0.04
N GLY A 32 0.58 -2.99 -0.08
CA GLY A 32 1.95 -2.55 -0.35
C GLY A 32 2.04 -1.14 -0.94
N LEU A 33 3.23 -0.74 -1.36
CA LEU A 33 3.50 0.61 -1.88
C LEU A 33 3.29 0.75 -3.39
N ASN A 34 3.46 -0.32 -4.16
CA ASN A 34 3.33 -0.29 -5.63
C ASN A 34 1.89 -0.61 -6.10
N VAL A 35 0.96 0.31 -5.84
CA VAL A 35 -0.48 0.07 -6.07
C VAL A 35 -0.89 0.10 -7.54
N LYS A 36 -0.27 0.93 -8.38
CA LYS A 36 -0.75 1.19 -9.75
C LYS A 36 -0.75 -0.08 -10.62
N GLN A 37 0.40 -0.76 -10.67
CA GLN A 37 0.54 -1.98 -11.46
C GLN A 37 -0.36 -3.10 -10.92
N LYS A 38 -0.39 -3.26 -9.58
CA LYS A 38 -1.18 -4.30 -8.92
C LYS A 38 -2.69 -4.09 -9.08
N TYR A 39 -3.15 -2.84 -9.05
CA TYR A 39 -4.56 -2.53 -9.27
C TYR A 39 -5.02 -2.93 -10.67
N ILE A 40 -4.24 -2.61 -11.71
CA ILE A 40 -4.58 -2.97 -13.09
C ILE A 40 -4.67 -4.50 -13.24
N GLU A 41 -3.69 -5.23 -12.72
CA GLU A 41 -3.68 -6.71 -12.73
C GLU A 41 -4.92 -7.28 -12.03
N ILE A 42 -5.31 -6.72 -10.88
CA ILE A 42 -6.46 -7.18 -10.10
C ILE A 42 -7.79 -6.84 -10.79
N VAL A 43 -7.93 -5.65 -11.37
CA VAL A 43 -9.13 -5.25 -12.13
C VAL A 43 -9.32 -6.14 -13.35
N GLN A 44 -8.25 -6.42 -14.09
CA GLN A 44 -8.30 -7.30 -15.26
C GLN A 44 -8.68 -8.75 -14.88
N ALA A 45 -8.21 -9.23 -13.73
CA ALA A 45 -8.56 -10.57 -13.23
C ALA A 45 -9.98 -10.66 -12.64
N ASN A 46 -10.63 -9.54 -12.32
CA ASN A 46 -11.93 -9.48 -11.65
C ASN A 46 -12.92 -8.55 -12.38
N PRO A 47 -13.31 -8.86 -13.63
CA PRO A 47 -14.06 -7.94 -14.50
C PRO A 47 -15.49 -7.63 -14.02
N THR A 48 -16.08 -8.46 -13.17
CA THR A 48 -17.46 -8.31 -12.67
C THR A 48 -17.54 -7.90 -11.21
N LYS A 49 -16.39 -7.76 -10.54
CA LYS A 49 -16.35 -7.50 -9.09
C LYS A 49 -16.00 -6.05 -8.81
N ARG A 50 -16.39 -5.58 -7.63
CA ARG A 50 -16.03 -4.24 -7.19
C ARG A 50 -14.59 -4.25 -6.69
N VAL A 51 -13.71 -3.55 -7.40
CA VAL A 51 -12.32 -3.35 -6.97
C VAL A 51 -12.19 -1.94 -6.38
N SER A 52 -11.61 -1.83 -5.18
CA SER A 52 -11.37 -0.54 -4.52
C SER A 52 -9.95 -0.43 -4.00
N ILE A 53 -9.46 0.82 -3.91
CA ILE A 53 -8.16 1.15 -3.31
C ILE A 53 -8.42 1.94 -2.03
N ALA A 54 -7.77 1.52 -0.95
CA ALA A 54 -7.63 2.31 0.26
C ALA A 54 -6.14 2.57 0.52
N TRP A 55 -5.82 3.58 1.31
CA TRP A 55 -4.50 3.70 1.93
C TRP A 55 -4.65 3.65 3.44
N ARG A 56 -3.71 2.97 4.09
CA ARG A 56 -3.62 2.84 5.52
C ARG A 56 -2.43 3.65 5.99
N LEU A 57 -2.69 4.65 6.83
CA LEU A 57 -1.72 5.22 7.74
C LEU A 57 -1.69 4.36 9.00
N PRO A 58 -0.57 4.31 9.76
CA PRO A 58 -0.49 3.60 11.03
C PRO A 58 -1.67 3.88 11.98
N GLU A 59 -2.24 5.09 11.91
CA GLU A 59 -3.29 5.58 12.80
C GLU A 59 -4.69 5.70 12.16
N ALA A 60 -4.84 5.52 10.84
CA ALA A 60 -6.14 5.64 10.17
C ALA A 60 -6.19 4.97 8.78
N VAL A 61 -7.37 4.47 8.37
CA VAL A 61 -7.63 3.98 7.01
C VAL A 61 -8.51 4.99 6.27
N LEU A 62 -8.04 5.47 5.11
CA LEU A 62 -8.78 6.33 4.21
C LEU A 62 -9.14 5.53 2.95
N ILE A 63 -10.41 5.55 2.56
CA ILE A 63 -10.95 4.74 1.46
C ILE A 63 -11.29 5.66 0.29
N CYS A 64 -10.74 5.38 -0.90
CA CYS A 64 -11.17 6.01 -2.14
C CYS A 64 -12.16 5.09 -2.86
N LEU A 65 -13.40 5.57 -3.02
CA LEU A 65 -14.41 4.94 -3.86
C LEU A 65 -14.32 5.57 -5.25
N LEU A 66 -13.97 4.76 -6.25
CA LEU A 66 -14.07 5.11 -7.67
C LEU A 66 -15.36 4.52 -8.24
#